data_AF-A0AAE4DPW5-F1
#
_entry.id   AF-A0AAE4DPW5-F1
#
_cell.length_a   1.000
_cell.length_b   1.000
_cell.length_c   1.000
_cell.angle_alpha   90.00
_cell.angle_beta   90.00
_cell.angle_gamma   90.00
#
_symmetry.space_group_name_H-M   'P 1'
#
loop_
_entity.id
_entity.type
_entity.pdbx_description
1 polymer ?
#
loop_
_entity_poly.entity_id
_entity_poly.type
_entity_poly.pdbx_seq_one_letter_code
_entity_poly.pdbx_strand_id
1 'polypeptide(L)'
;MCDVANSLTAETLTVRSTLPEVNTSGAETPDLSRFYKSRSRDTSLIETAKKMLVHGYTPGKTALLLRLPYDLVKGLYDNSWNPRCRKISNTSQYATKRMARMYYESGAMLAKICADLQLPLFTVVTLLKREGITEKEMASRMPDHTDPLFVAYRETVARKQKNPQRRSPRLHY
;
A
#
# COMPACT_ATOMS: atom_id res chain seq x y z
N MET A 1 -21.11 -51.41 24.98
CA MET A 1 -20.29 -52.09 23.96
C MET A 1 -19.86 -51.01 22.98
N CYS A 2 -18.75 -50.32 23.30
CA CYS A 2 -17.46 -50.41 22.58
C CYS A 2 -17.49 -49.54 21.30
N ASP A 3 -16.62 -48.60 20.98
CA ASP A 3 -15.44 -47.97 21.60
C ASP A 3 -15.18 -46.68 20.77
N VAL A 4 -14.99 -45.52 21.39
CA VAL A 4 -13.72 -44.78 21.54
C VAL A 4 -13.19 -44.07 20.26
N ALA A 5 -13.30 -42.74 20.32
CA ALA A 5 -12.38 -41.72 19.83
C ALA A 5 -11.49 -42.01 18.60
N ASN A 6 -11.83 -41.40 17.47
CA ASN A 6 -10.86 -41.07 16.42
C ASN A 6 -9.93 -39.96 16.93
N SER A 7 -8.82 -40.37 17.56
CA SER A 7 -7.67 -39.53 17.81
C SER A 7 -6.99 -39.17 16.49
N LEU A 8 -7.09 -37.91 16.08
CA LEU A 8 -6.24 -37.31 15.06
C LEU A 8 -4.81 -37.20 15.63
N THR A 9 -4.02 -38.26 15.47
CA THR A 9 -2.60 -38.25 15.78
C THR A 9 -1.84 -37.47 14.71
N ALA A 10 -1.14 -36.44 15.17
CA ALA A 10 -0.36 -35.50 14.37
C ALA A 10 0.94 -36.11 13.83
N GLU A 11 0.88 -37.18 13.05
CA GLU A 11 2.08 -37.82 12.49
C GLU A 11 1.77 -38.42 11.12
N THR A 12 1.82 -37.61 10.07
CA THR A 12 2.28 -37.99 8.70
C THR A 12 2.08 -36.83 7.73
N LEU A 13 2.95 -35.83 7.83
CA LEU A 13 3.22 -34.89 6.74
C LEU A 13 4.73 -34.82 6.52
N THR A 14 5.36 -35.97 6.29
CA THR A 14 6.64 -36.01 5.57
C THR A 14 6.35 -35.72 4.11
N VAL A 15 6.14 -34.44 3.80
CA VAL A 15 6.36 -33.94 2.45
C VAL A 15 7.80 -34.27 2.12
N ARG A 16 8.00 -35.29 1.29
CA ARG A 16 9.28 -35.54 0.64
C ARG A 16 9.62 -34.29 -0.18
N SER A 17 10.36 -33.36 0.43
CA SER A 17 11.04 -32.30 -0.28
C SER A 17 12.23 -32.93 -1.00
N THR A 18 11.98 -33.66 -2.07
CA THR A 18 13.01 -33.92 -3.08
C THR A 18 13.21 -32.62 -3.84
N LEU A 19 13.88 -31.66 -3.19
CA LEU A 19 14.63 -30.66 -3.92
C LEU A 19 15.63 -31.45 -4.77
N PRO A 20 15.72 -31.21 -6.09
CA PRO A 20 16.74 -31.88 -6.89
C PRO A 20 18.10 -31.60 -6.25
N GLU A 21 18.89 -32.66 -6.02
CA GLU A 21 20.28 -32.52 -5.62
C GLU A 21 20.94 -31.50 -6.54
N VAL A 22 21.41 -30.40 -5.95
CA VAL A 22 22.22 -29.42 -6.65
C VAL A 22 23.41 -30.19 -7.20
N ASN A 23 23.49 -30.30 -8.53
CA ASN A 23 24.64 -30.85 -9.22
C ASN A 23 25.89 -30.09 -8.76
N THR A 24 26.60 -30.63 -7.77
CA THR A 24 27.95 -30.23 -7.38
C THR A 24 28.94 -30.82 -8.40
N SER A 25 28.72 -30.55 -9.69
CA SER A 25 29.85 -30.52 -10.61
C SER A 25 30.77 -29.44 -10.07
N GLY A 26 32.01 -29.80 -9.70
CA GLY A 26 33.02 -28.95 -9.05
C GLY A 26 33.51 -27.75 -9.88
N ALA A 27 32.61 -27.07 -10.56
CA ALA A 27 32.81 -25.74 -11.09
C ALA A 27 32.91 -24.78 -9.91
N GLU A 28 34.07 -24.16 -9.75
CA GLU A 28 34.26 -23.03 -8.84
C GLU A 28 33.09 -22.06 -9.04
N THR A 29 32.35 -21.78 -7.98
CA THR A 29 31.27 -20.79 -8.05
C THR A 29 31.89 -19.48 -8.55
N PRO A 30 31.34 -18.85 -9.59
CA PRO A 30 31.96 -17.66 -10.16
C PRO A 30 32.13 -16.60 -9.06
N ASP A 31 33.27 -15.92 -9.01
CA ASP A 31 33.45 -14.80 -8.08
C ASP A 31 32.50 -13.65 -8.45
N LEU A 32 31.39 -13.57 -7.73
CA LEU A 32 30.39 -12.52 -7.90
C LEU A 32 30.72 -11.25 -7.12
N SER A 33 31.89 -11.15 -6.47
CA SER A 33 32.26 -10.00 -5.65
C SER A 33 32.18 -8.69 -6.44
N ARG A 34 32.68 -8.67 -7.68
CA ARG A 34 32.63 -7.50 -8.57
C ARG A 34 31.20 -7.15 -8.98
N PHE A 35 30.39 -8.17 -9.27
CA PHE A 35 28.98 -8.00 -9.63
C PHE A 35 28.20 -7.33 -8.50
N TYR A 36 28.30 -7.86 -7.28
CA TYR A 36 27.62 -7.30 -6.11
C TYR A 36 28.14 -5.91 -5.73
N LYS A 37 29.45 -5.67 -5.82
CA LYS A 37 30.08 -4.36 -5.61
C LYS A 37 29.57 -3.31 -6.61
N SER A 38 29.36 -3.68 -7.86
CA SER A 38 28.82 -2.76 -8.87
C SER A 38 27.37 -2.39 -8.55
N ARG A 39 26.52 -3.40 -8.27
CA ARG A 39 25.10 -3.18 -7.96
C ARG A 39 24.87 -2.44 -6.64
N SER A 40 25.72 -2.63 -5.64
CA SER A 40 25.62 -1.92 -4.36
C SER A 40 25.86 -0.41 -4.48
N ARG A 41 26.52 0.03 -5.57
CA ARG A 41 26.77 1.46 -5.86
C ARG A 41 25.65 2.10 -6.67
N ASP A 42 24.72 1.31 -7.23
CA ASP A 42 23.61 1.81 -8.01
C ASP A 42 22.54 2.41 -7.09
N THR A 43 22.44 3.74 -7.09
CA THR A 43 21.51 4.49 -6.25
C THR A 43 20.05 4.10 -6.50
N SER A 44 19.68 3.77 -7.74
CA SER A 44 18.32 3.39 -8.10
C SER A 44 17.90 2.06 -7.47
N LEU A 45 18.83 1.10 -7.41
CA LEU A 45 18.61 -0.19 -6.75
C LEU A 45 18.50 -0.02 -5.23
N ILE A 46 19.35 0.83 -4.63
CA ILE A 46 19.30 1.12 -3.19
C ILE A 46 17.98 1.82 -2.81
N GLU A 47 17.51 2.76 -3.62
CA GLU A 47 16.21 3.41 -3.40
C GLU A 47 15.05 2.43 -3.54
N THR A 48 15.12 1.53 -4.52
CA THR A 48 14.10 0.49 -4.71
C THR A 48 14.11 -0.48 -3.52
N ALA A 49 15.29 -0.88 -3.03
CA ALA A 49 15.42 -1.72 -1.84
C ALA A 49 14.78 -1.05 -0.61
N LYS A 50 15.08 0.23 -0.37
CA LYS A 50 14.47 1.03 0.70
C LYS A 50 12.94 1.04 0.60
N LYS A 51 12.38 1.29 -0.59
CA LYS A 51 10.93 1.26 -0.81
C LYS A 51 10.35 -0.12 -0.48
N MET A 52 10.94 -1.19 -1.01
CA MET A 52 10.48 -2.56 -0.76
C MET A 52 10.47 -2.90 0.74
N LEU A 53 11.53 -2.53 1.48
CA LEU A 53 11.57 -2.80 2.91
C LEU A 53 10.50 -1.99 3.67
N VAL A 54 10.25 -0.73 3.30
CA VAL A 54 9.14 0.08 3.86
C VAL A 54 7.77 -0.53 3.54
N HIS A 55 7.62 -1.16 2.38
CA HIS A 55 6.42 -1.92 1.99
C HIS A 55 6.32 -3.29 2.70
N GLY A 56 7.24 -3.62 3.61
CA GLY A 56 7.17 -4.82 4.44
C GLY A 56 7.82 -6.07 3.83
N TYR A 57 8.59 -5.94 2.75
CA TYR A 57 9.37 -7.05 2.22
C TYR A 57 10.49 -7.42 3.20
N THR A 58 10.77 -8.71 3.35
CA THR A 58 11.88 -9.18 4.20
C THR A 58 13.23 -8.86 3.55
N PRO A 59 14.30 -8.65 4.34
CA PRO A 59 15.64 -8.38 3.79
C PRO A 59 16.12 -9.45 2.81
N GLY A 60 15.86 -10.73 3.09
CA GLY A 60 16.19 -11.84 2.20
C GLY A 60 15.47 -11.77 0.86
N LYS A 61 14.15 -11.50 0.87
CA LYS A 61 13.35 -11.38 -0.36
C LYS A 61 13.80 -10.20 -1.21
N THR A 62 14.06 -9.05 -0.57
CA THR A 62 14.54 -7.84 -1.27
C THR A 62 15.94 -8.04 -1.86
N ALA A 63 16.85 -8.70 -1.13
CA ALA A 63 18.20 -9.01 -1.61
C ALA A 63 18.17 -9.93 -2.84
N LEU A 64 17.32 -10.96 -2.84
CA LEU A 64 17.15 -11.87 -3.96
C LEU A 64 16.57 -11.18 -5.20
N LEU A 65 15.46 -10.42 -5.04
CA LEU A 65 14.78 -9.76 -6.15
C LEU A 65 15.66 -8.70 -6.83
N LEU A 66 16.40 -7.92 -6.04
CA LEU A 66 17.27 -6.86 -6.56
C LEU A 66 18.69 -7.34 -6.85
N ARG A 67 19.00 -8.62 -6.60
CA ARG A 67 20.35 -9.20 -6.68
C ARG A 67 21.38 -8.33 -5.95
N LEU A 68 21.05 -7.93 -4.72
CA LEU A 68 21.91 -7.15 -3.84
C LEU A 68 22.53 -8.06 -2.78
N PRO A 69 23.72 -7.72 -2.24
CA PRO A 69 24.30 -8.44 -1.12
C PRO A 69 23.38 -8.37 0.10
N TYR A 70 23.18 -9.50 0.76
CA TYR A 70 22.26 -9.63 1.90
C TYR A 70 22.63 -8.68 3.05
N ASP A 71 23.91 -8.61 3.41
CA ASP A 71 24.39 -7.80 4.54
C ASP A 71 24.08 -6.30 4.36
N LEU A 72 24.15 -5.81 3.13
CA LEU A 72 23.80 -4.45 2.79
C LEU A 72 22.31 -4.18 3.02
N VAL A 73 21.44 -5.07 2.54
CA VAL A 73 19.99 -4.92 2.67
C VAL A 73 19.56 -5.09 4.13
N LYS A 74 20.19 -6.00 4.86
CA LYS A 74 20.00 -6.16 6.31
C LYS A 74 20.43 -4.89 7.06
N GLY A 75 21.57 -4.30 6.70
CA GLY A 75 22.01 -3.01 7.24
C GLY A 75 21.00 -1.89 6.98
N LEU A 76 20.36 -1.84 5.80
CA LEU A 76 19.27 -0.89 5.54
C LEU A 76 18.06 -1.11 6.47
N TYR A 77 17.63 -2.37 6.62
CA TYR A 77 16.49 -2.73 7.46
C TYR A 77 16.72 -2.38 8.94
N ASP A 78 17.92 -2.68 9.44
CA ASP A 78 18.34 -2.38 10.81
C ASP A 78 18.48 -0.86 11.02
N ASN A 79 18.92 -0.11 9.99
CA ASN A 79 18.96 1.36 9.95
C ASN A 79 17.59 2.02 9.67
N SER A 80 16.51 1.48 10.26
CA SER A 80 15.15 2.06 10.23
C SER A 80 14.45 2.10 8.86
N TRP A 81 14.96 1.42 7.82
CA TRP A 81 14.19 1.19 6.59
C TRP A 81 13.35 -0.08 6.71
N ASN A 82 12.49 -0.12 7.71
CA ASN A 82 11.57 -1.22 7.97
C ASN A 82 10.14 -0.66 8.19
N PRO A 83 9.08 -1.46 8.03
CA PRO A 83 7.70 -0.95 8.11
C PRO A 83 7.33 -0.51 9.54
N ARG A 84 8.09 -0.91 10.57
CA ARG A 84 7.89 -0.49 11.96
C ARG A 84 8.31 0.97 12.15
N CYS A 85 9.45 1.37 11.57
CA CYS A 85 10.03 2.69 11.74
C CYS A 85 9.58 3.68 10.66
N ARG A 86 9.33 3.22 9.43
CA ARG A 86 8.91 4.07 8.30
C ARG A 86 7.58 3.63 7.75
N LYS A 87 6.64 4.57 7.68
CA LYS A 87 5.35 4.40 7.01
C LYS A 87 5.44 4.84 5.55
N ILE A 88 4.66 4.19 4.70
CA ILE A 88 4.45 4.63 3.32
C ILE A 88 3.80 6.01 3.37
N SER A 89 4.40 6.98 2.69
CA SER A 89 3.74 8.28 2.50
C SER A 89 2.48 8.02 1.68
N ASN A 90 1.33 8.45 2.20
CA ASN A 90 0.09 8.45 1.44
C ASN A 90 0.30 9.20 0.11
N THR A 91 -0.43 8.78 -0.93
CA THR A 91 -0.47 9.48 -2.22
C THR A 91 -0.64 10.99 -2.00
N SER A 92 0.16 11.80 -2.70
CA SER A 92 0.11 13.25 -2.60
C SER A 92 -1.32 13.75 -2.78
N GLN A 93 -1.76 14.68 -1.92
CA GLN A 93 -3.09 15.28 -2.03
C GLN A 93 -3.35 15.87 -3.42
N TYR A 94 -2.30 16.39 -4.06
CA TYR A 94 -2.37 16.92 -5.43
C TYR A 94 -2.69 15.83 -6.46
N ALA A 95 -2.00 14.68 -6.39
CA ALA A 95 -2.24 13.56 -7.28
C ALA A 95 -3.65 13.00 -7.10
N THR A 96 -4.07 12.79 -5.85
CA THR A 96 -5.43 12.31 -5.51
C THR A 96 -6.51 13.25 -6.04
N LYS A 97 -6.33 14.56 -5.89
CA LYS A 97 -7.24 15.59 -6.40
C LYS A 97 -7.35 15.55 -7.93
N ARG A 98 -6.20 15.44 -8.62
CA ARG A 98 -6.17 15.32 -10.09
C ARG A 98 -6.86 14.06 -10.58
N MET A 99 -6.61 12.93 -9.94
CA MET A 99 -7.27 11.66 -10.28
C MET A 99 -8.79 11.79 -10.12
N ALA A 100 -9.27 12.30 -8.98
CA ALA A 100 -10.71 12.49 -8.76
C ALA A 100 -11.37 13.36 -9.84
N ARG A 101 -10.70 14.44 -10.27
CA ARG A 101 -11.15 15.31 -11.37
C ARG A 101 -11.21 14.57 -12.70
N MET A 102 -10.15 13.83 -13.06
CA MET A 102 -10.10 13.06 -14.30
C MET A 102 -11.21 12.00 -14.38
N TYR A 103 -11.45 11.27 -13.29
CA TYR A 103 -12.56 10.31 -13.21
C TYR A 103 -13.94 10.98 -13.34
N TYR A 104 -14.09 12.18 -12.78
CA TYR A 104 -15.33 12.94 -12.92
C TYR A 104 -15.50 13.42 -14.37
N GLU A 105 -14.47 13.94 -15.01
CA GLU A 105 -14.50 14.36 -16.42
C GLU A 105 -14.79 13.19 -17.37
N SER A 106 -14.34 11.98 -17.05
CA SER A 106 -14.67 10.76 -17.81
C SER A 106 -16.12 10.30 -17.65
N GLY A 107 -16.95 11.00 -16.88
CA GLY A 107 -18.36 10.67 -16.68
C GLY A 107 -18.63 9.60 -15.63
N ALA A 108 -17.64 9.20 -14.82
CA ALA A 108 -17.84 8.16 -13.81
C ALA A 108 -18.80 8.60 -12.69
N MET A 109 -19.57 7.65 -12.16
CA MET A 109 -20.42 7.85 -10.98
C MET A 109 -19.57 8.03 -9.71
N LEU A 110 -20.02 8.86 -8.77
CA LEU A 110 -19.22 9.14 -7.56
C LEU A 110 -18.94 7.88 -6.73
N ALA A 111 -19.85 6.91 -6.71
CA ALA A 111 -19.64 5.61 -6.07
C ALA A 111 -18.41 4.87 -6.65
N LYS A 112 -18.27 4.86 -7.98
CA LYS A 112 -17.14 4.22 -8.67
C LYS A 112 -15.82 4.92 -8.34
N ILE A 113 -15.83 6.26 -8.33
CA ILE A 113 -14.67 7.07 -7.94
C ILE A 113 -14.24 6.75 -6.50
N CYS A 114 -15.19 6.63 -5.57
CA CYS A 114 -14.90 6.28 -4.18
C CYS A 114 -14.26 4.89 -4.06
N ALA A 115 -14.78 3.91 -4.80
CA ALA A 115 -14.25 2.55 -4.82
C ALA A 115 -12.83 2.49 -5.38
N ASP A 116 -12.57 3.16 -6.51
CA ASP A 116 -11.27 3.10 -7.21
C ASP A 116 -10.16 3.86 -6.46
N LEU A 117 -10.48 5.03 -5.89
CA LEU A 117 -9.51 5.79 -5.08
C LEU A 117 -9.45 5.34 -3.62
N GLN A 118 -10.33 4.45 -3.19
CA GLN A 118 -10.50 4.02 -1.79
C GLN A 118 -10.68 5.22 -0.84
N LEU A 119 -11.50 6.17 -1.25
CA LEU A 119 -11.80 7.39 -0.49
C LEU A 119 -13.27 7.43 -0.08
N PRO A 120 -13.58 8.00 1.10
CA PRO A 120 -14.96 8.22 1.48
C PRO A 120 -15.59 9.31 0.60
N LEU A 121 -16.89 9.19 0.35
CA LEU A 121 -17.66 10.10 -0.50
C LEU A 121 -17.53 11.56 -0.09
N PHE A 122 -17.48 11.84 1.22
CA PHE A 122 -17.22 13.19 1.73
C PHE A 122 -15.93 13.81 1.20
N THR A 123 -14.85 13.03 1.15
CA THR A 123 -13.54 13.49 0.65
C THR A 123 -13.60 13.75 -0.84
N VAL A 124 -14.21 12.86 -1.63
CA VAL A 124 -14.35 13.04 -3.08
C VAL A 124 -15.16 14.29 -3.39
N VAL A 125 -16.32 14.48 -2.75
CA VAL A 125 -17.14 15.69 -2.91
C VAL A 125 -16.36 16.94 -2.53
N THR A 126 -15.60 16.92 -1.43
CA THR A 126 -14.80 18.06 -1.00
C THR A 126 -13.69 18.39 -2.00
N LEU A 127 -13.05 17.38 -2.61
CA LEU A 127 -12.04 17.58 -3.64
C LEU A 127 -12.64 18.19 -4.91
N LEU A 128 -13.80 17.69 -5.36
CA LEU A 128 -14.50 18.22 -6.54
C LEU A 128 -15.01 19.65 -6.33
N LYS A 129 -15.54 19.97 -5.13
CA LYS A 129 -15.92 21.36 -4.78
C LYS A 129 -14.74 22.31 -4.83
N ARG A 130 -13.54 21.87 -4.42
CA ARG A 130 -12.31 22.67 -4.50
C ARG A 130 -11.83 22.89 -5.94
N GLU A 131 -12.22 22.03 -6.87
CA GLU A 131 -11.97 22.17 -8.31
C GLU A 131 -13.05 23.00 -9.03
N GLY A 132 -14.03 23.54 -8.29
CA GLY A 132 -15.08 24.42 -8.83
C GLY A 132 -16.34 23.70 -9.32
N ILE A 133 -16.43 22.37 -9.17
CA ILE A 133 -17.63 21.61 -9.56
C ILE A 133 -18.74 21.90 -8.53
N THR A 134 -19.90 22.31 -9.03
CA THR A 134 -21.00 22.73 -8.16
C THR A 134 -21.78 21.53 -7.64
N GLU A 135 -22.46 21.71 -6.50
CA GLU A 135 -23.26 20.64 -5.89
C GLU A 135 -24.44 20.20 -6.76
N LYS A 136 -24.98 21.12 -7.56
CA LYS A 136 -26.05 20.83 -8.53
C LYS A 136 -25.56 19.89 -9.64
N GLU A 137 -24.36 20.12 -10.16
CA GLU A 137 -23.74 19.25 -11.17
C GLU A 137 -23.48 17.85 -10.61
N MET A 138 -22.92 17.77 -9.40
CA MET A 138 -22.64 16.50 -8.73
C MET A 138 -23.91 15.72 -8.34
N ALA A 139 -25.03 16.39 -8.11
CA ALA A 139 -26.28 15.74 -7.69
C ALA A 139 -26.74 14.67 -8.69
N SER A 140 -26.50 14.90 -9.99
CA SER A 140 -26.81 13.94 -11.05
C SER A 140 -26.02 12.62 -11.00
N ARG A 141 -24.92 12.60 -10.24
CA ARG A 141 -23.98 11.46 -10.13
C ARG A 141 -23.81 10.97 -8.70
N MET A 142 -24.64 11.45 -7.78
CA MET A 142 -24.67 10.99 -6.40
C MET A 142 -25.21 9.56 -6.34
N PRO A 143 -24.69 8.71 -5.43
CA PRO A 143 -25.30 7.42 -5.15
C PRO A 143 -26.70 7.58 -4.55
N ASP A 144 -27.49 6.51 -4.59
CA ASP A 144 -28.84 6.48 -4.03
C ASP A 144 -28.86 6.85 -2.54
N HIS A 145 -29.95 7.47 -2.09
CA HIS A 145 -30.09 7.93 -0.71
C HIS A 145 -30.06 6.81 0.35
N THR A 146 -30.39 5.59 -0.05
CA THR A 146 -30.37 4.37 0.78
C THR A 146 -29.02 3.66 0.74
N ASP A 147 -28.10 4.05 -0.14
CA ASP A 147 -26.77 3.47 -0.24
C ASP A 147 -25.98 3.74 1.06
N PRO A 148 -25.32 2.73 1.66
CA PRO A 148 -24.45 2.92 2.83
C PRO A 148 -23.41 4.04 2.63
N LEU A 149 -22.92 4.24 1.41
CA LEU A 149 -21.98 5.29 1.07
C LEU A 149 -22.59 6.69 1.26
N PHE A 150 -23.86 6.87 0.87
CA PHE A 150 -24.58 8.12 1.04
C PHE A 150 -25.01 8.35 2.49
N VAL A 151 -25.40 7.30 3.21
CA VAL A 151 -25.72 7.37 4.64
C VAL A 151 -24.50 7.85 5.43
N ALA A 152 -23.34 7.23 5.23
CA ALA A 152 -22.09 7.66 5.86
C ALA A 152 -21.72 9.10 5.48
N TYR A 153 -21.93 9.49 4.22
CA TYR A 153 -21.74 10.88 3.81
C TYR A 153 -22.61 11.85 4.61
N ARG A 154 -23.92 11.58 4.72
CA ARG A 154 -24.86 12.43 5.48
C ARG A 154 -24.44 12.56 6.95
N GLU A 155 -24.06 11.47 7.60
CA GLU A 155 -23.56 11.48 8.97
C GLU A 155 -22.29 12.32 9.12
N THR A 156 -21.35 12.18 8.18
CA THR A 156 -20.10 12.97 8.21
C THR A 156 -20.37 14.46 8.02
N VAL A 157 -21.31 14.83 7.14
CA VAL A 157 -21.74 16.22 6.93
C VAL A 157 -22.38 16.78 8.21
N ALA A 158 -23.34 16.07 8.79
CA ALA A 158 -24.00 16.49 10.03
C ALA A 158 -22.99 16.68 11.18
N ARG A 159 -22.04 15.77 11.34
CA ARG A 159 -20.96 15.87 12.32
C ARG A 159 -20.06 17.09 12.08
N LYS A 160 -19.69 17.38 10.84
CA LYS A 160 -18.84 18.52 10.47
C LYS A 160 -19.57 19.86 10.62
N GLN A 161 -20.89 19.89 10.42
CA GLN A 161 -21.73 21.05 10.70
C GLN A 161 -21.85 21.30 12.20
N LYS A 162 -22.00 20.25 13.02
CA LYS A 162 -22.06 20.35 14.48
C LYS A 162 -20.75 20.86 15.09
N ASN A 163 -19.61 20.38 14.57
CA ASN A 163 -18.28 20.74 15.03
C ASN A 163 -17.46 21.38 13.90
N PRO A 164 -17.76 22.64 13.53
CA PRO A 164 -17.01 23.33 12.48
C PRO A 164 -15.56 23.51 12.94
N GLN A 165 -14.63 23.15 12.06
CA GLN A 165 -13.21 23.28 12.35
C GLN A 165 -12.86 24.78 12.49
N ARG A 166 -12.52 25.19 13.72
CA ARG A 166 -12.07 26.56 13.99
C ARG A 166 -10.78 26.80 13.23
N ARG A 167 -10.75 27.81 12.35
CA ARG A 167 -9.50 28.25 11.73
C ARG A 167 -8.67 28.92 12.81
N SER A 168 -7.40 28.50 12.95
CA SER A 168 -6.44 29.24 13.76
C SER A 168 -6.37 30.69 13.24
N PRO A 169 -6.33 31.70 14.13
CA PRO A 169 -6.17 33.09 13.71
C PRO A 169 -4.98 33.21 12.76
N ARG A 170 -5.17 33.86 11.61
CA ARG A 170 -4.04 34.19 10.74
C ARG A 170 -3.24 35.27 11.45
N LEU A 171 -2.06 34.91 11.96
CA LEU A 171 -1.09 35.90 12.42
C LEU A 171 -0.63 36.65 11.16
N HIS A 172 -1.06 37.90 11.03
CA HIS A 172 -0.47 38.82 10.06
C HIS A 172 0.86 39.28 10.67
N TYR A 173 1.97 38.92 10.02
CA TYR A 173 3.31 39.45 10.31
C TYR A 173 3.57 40.67 9.44
#